data_AF-A0A315XPW8-F1
#
_entry.id   AF-A0A315XPW8-F1
#
_cell.length_a   1.000
_cell.length_b   1.000
_cell.length_c   1.000
_cell.angle_alpha   90.00
_cell.angle_beta   90.00
_cell.angle_gamma   90.00
#
_symmetry.space_group_name_H-M   'P 1'
#
loop_
_entity.id
_entity.type
_entity.pdbx_description
1 polymer ?
#
loop_
_entity_poly.entity_id
_entity_poly.type
_entity_poly.pdbx_seq_one_letter_code
_entity_poly.pdbx_strand_id
1 'polypeptide(L)'
;MDTTIKVTTIHVIFALIAALISAALTLGWLGFKNDIFAFFVAVIILYFVGQFCQKIAGEEISGFSQWLWDGIAPFYFTWVIAYTLFVMYL
;
A
#
# COMPACT_ATOMS: atom_id res chain seq x y z
N MET A 1 -16.53 10.74 -8.99
CA MET A 1 -15.96 9.37 -9.08
C MET A 1 -16.56 8.57 -7.94
N ASP A 2 -17.03 7.36 -8.24
CA ASP A 2 -17.56 6.42 -7.26
C ASP A 2 -16.58 6.20 -6.10
N THR A 3 -17.07 6.12 -4.86
CA THR A 3 -16.26 6.06 -3.64
C THR A 3 -15.34 4.85 -3.64
N THR A 4 -15.84 3.69 -4.08
CA THR A 4 -15.05 2.45 -4.22
C THR A 4 -13.88 2.67 -5.16
N ILE A 5 -14.12 3.28 -6.33
CA ILE A 5 -13.07 3.59 -7.31
C ILE A 5 -12.05 4.56 -6.70
N LYS A 6 -12.50 5.57 -5.96
CA LYS A 6 -11.63 6.57 -5.31
C LYS A 6 -10.70 5.92 -4.28
N VAL A 7 -11.27 5.17 -3.33
CA VAL A 7 -10.51 4.51 -2.26
C VAL A 7 -9.55 3.48 -2.85
N THR A 8 -10.01 2.67 -3.79
CA THR A 8 -9.19 1.65 -4.47
C THR A 8 -8.02 2.27 -5.22
N THR A 9 -8.27 3.31 -6.02
CA THR A 9 -7.22 4.00 -6.78
C THR A 9 -6.14 4.57 -5.89
N ILE A 10 -6.52 5.20 -4.77
CA ILE A 10 -5.57 5.75 -3.81
C ILE A 10 -4.71 4.62 -3.21
N HIS A 11 -5.32 3.53 -2.75
CA HIS A 11 -4.58 2.40 -2.18
C HIS A 11 -3.64 1.74 -3.18
N VAL A 12 -4.04 1.60 -4.45
CA VAL A 12 -3.19 1.06 -5.52
C VAL A 12 -1.97 1.95 -5.76
N ILE A 13 -2.14 3.28 -5.85
CA ILE A 13 -1.02 4.21 -6.06
C ILE A 13 -0.02 4.12 -4.91
N PHE A 14 -0.51 4.15 -3.66
CA PHE A 14 0.38 4.07 -2.50
C PHE A 14 0.99 2.68 -2.29
N ALA A 15 0.34 1.62 -2.76
CA ALA A 15 0.92 0.27 -2.76
C ALA A 15 2.13 0.18 -3.68
N LEU A 16 2.11 0.84 -4.85
CA LEU A 16 3.26 0.92 -5.75
C LEU A 16 4.43 1.69 -5.11
N ILE A 17 4.13 2.80 -4.44
CA ILE A 17 5.13 3.57 -3.69
C ILE A 17 5.72 2.71 -2.55
N ALA A 18 4.87 2.04 -1.77
CA ALA A 18 5.30 1.14 -0.71
C ALA A 18 6.16 -0.01 -1.24
N ALA A 19 5.80 -0.59 -2.38
CA ALA A 19 6.55 -1.67 -3.02
C ALA A 19 7.95 -1.21 -3.41
N LEU A 20 8.10 -0.02 -3.98
CA LEU A 20 9.39 0.53 -4.36
C LEU A 20 10.28 0.79 -3.14
N ILE A 21 9.72 1.34 -2.05
CA ILE A 21 10.46 1.56 -0.81
C ILE A 21 10.87 0.22 -0.17
N SER A 22 9.97 -0.76 -0.18
CA SER A 22 10.23 -2.12 0.31
C SER A 22 11.37 -2.77 -0.47
N ALA A 23 11.35 -2.64 -1.80
CA ALA A 23 12.41 -3.13 -2.68
C ALA A 23 13.74 -2.42 -2.41
N ALA A 24 13.74 -1.09 -2.23
CA ALA A 24 14.95 -0.34 -1.89
C ALA A 24 15.62 -0.83 -0.59
N LEU A 25 14.81 -1.20 0.42
CA LEU A 25 15.29 -1.78 1.68
C LEU A 25 15.81 -3.21 1.52
N THR A 26 15.22 -4.00 0.64
CA THR A 26 15.60 -5.40 0.37
C THR A 26 16.89 -5.46 -0.48
N LEU A 27 16.97 -4.62 -1.51
CA LEU A 27 18.09 -4.54 -2.44
C LEU A 27 19.28 -3.74 -1.87
N GLY A 28 19.05 -2.94 -0.83
CA GLY A 28 20.10 -2.22 -0.12
C GLY A 28 20.47 -0.87 -0.75
N TRP A 29 19.54 -0.26 -1.49
CA TRP A 29 19.76 1.03 -2.17
C TRP A 29 20.09 2.18 -1.21
N LEU A 30 19.71 2.04 0.07
CA LEU A 30 19.96 3.02 1.12
C LEU A 30 21.27 2.76 1.89
N GLY A 31 22.15 1.89 1.39
CA GLY A 31 23.43 1.54 2.01
C GLY A 31 23.33 0.42 3.07
N PHE A 32 22.14 -0.12 3.32
CA PHE A 32 21.92 -1.28 4.19
C PHE A 32 20.73 -2.11 3.70
N LYS A 33 20.74 -3.42 3.97
CA LYS A 33 19.64 -4.34 3.64
C LYS A 33 18.83 -4.70 4.88
N ASN A 34 17.50 -4.68 4.76
CA ASN A 34 16.62 -5.08 5.85
C ASN A 34 15.23 -5.53 5.37
N ASP A 35 15.06 -6.85 5.22
CA ASP A 35 13.83 -7.47 4.72
C ASP A 35 12.67 -7.35 5.72
N ILE A 36 12.96 -7.32 7.03
CA ILE A 36 11.95 -7.16 8.07
C ILE A 36 11.33 -5.76 7.97
N PHE A 37 12.18 -4.73 7.82
CA PHE A 37 11.71 -3.35 7.69
C PHE A 37 10.98 -3.12 6.37
N ALA A 38 11.31 -3.84 5.30
CA ALA A 38 10.58 -3.77 4.02
C ALA A 38 9.09 -4.07 4.22
N PHE A 39 8.75 -5.11 4.99
CA PHE A 39 7.35 -5.42 5.32
C PHE A 39 6.71 -4.34 6.22
N PHE A 40 7.38 -3.95 7.32
CA PHE A 40 6.78 -3.01 8.27
C PHE A 40 6.52 -1.63 7.65
N VAL A 41 7.36 -1.17 6.75
CA VAL A 41 7.13 0.09 6.03
C VAL A 41 5.86 0.04 5.20
N ALA A 42 5.59 -1.06 4.50
CA ALA A 42 4.36 -1.22 3.73
C ALA A 42 3.10 -1.18 4.62
N VAL A 43 3.15 -1.82 5.79
CA VAL A 43 2.05 -1.80 6.78
C VAL A 43 1.81 -0.39 7.33
N ILE A 44 2.88 0.35 7.64
CA ILE A 44 2.80 1.73 8.11
C ILE A 44 2.16 2.62 7.04
N ILE A 45 2.58 2.49 5.78
CA ILE A 45 2.00 3.25 4.66
C ILE A 45 0.52 2.91 4.51
N LEU A 46 0.15 1.63 4.51
CA LEU A 46 -1.25 1.20 4.43
C LEU A 46 -2.11 1.86 5.52
N TYR A 47 -1.63 1.89 6.77
CA TYR A 47 -2.35 2.52 7.87
C TYR A 47 -2.60 4.02 7.59
N PHE A 48 -1.58 4.78 7.21
CA PHE A 48 -1.72 6.22 6.95
C PHE A 48 -2.61 6.51 5.74
N VAL A 49 -2.55 5.67 4.70
CA VAL A 49 -3.42 5.78 3.53
C VAL A 49 -4.86 5.50 3.91
N GLY A 50 -5.11 4.51 4.77
CA GLY A 50 -6.42 4.24 5.34
C GLY A 50 -6.99 5.44 6.09
N GLN A 51 -6.19 6.06 6.97
CA GLN A 51 -6.57 7.29 7.68
C GLN A 51 -6.84 8.46 6.73
N PHE A 52 -6.03 8.61 5.68
CA PHE A 52 -6.24 9.63 4.66
C PHE A 52 -7.58 9.42 3.92
N CYS A 53 -7.88 8.19 3.51
CA CYS A 53 -9.15 7.83 2.87
C CYS A 53 -10.37 8.10 3.78
N GLN A 54 -10.26 7.80 5.08
CA GLN A 54 -11.31 8.14 6.05
C GLN A 54 -11.54 9.65 6.15
N LYS A 55 -10.48 10.47 6.06
CA LYS A 55 -10.63 11.93 6.11
C LYS A 55 -11.31 12.52 4.88
N ILE A 56 -11.11 11.94 3.70
CA ILE A 56 -11.65 12.48 2.43
C ILE A 56 -13.01 11.90 2.02
N ALA A 57 -13.36 10.72 2.53
CA ALA A 57 -14.53 9.96 2.09
C ALA A 57 -15.26 9.23 3.23
N GLY A 58 -14.94 9.54 4.50
CA GLY A 58 -15.42 8.77 5.66
C GLY A 58 -16.95 8.70 5.82
N GLU A 59 -17.69 9.70 5.37
CA GLU A 59 -19.18 9.66 5.39
C GLU A 59 -19.76 8.65 4.39
N GLU A 60 -18.99 8.27 3.36
CA GLU A 60 -19.39 7.35 2.29
C GLU A 60 -18.85 5.92 2.50
N ILE A 61 -17.94 5.71 3.47
CA ILE A 61 -17.35 4.39 3.77
C ILE A 61 -18.24 3.67 4.79
N SER A 62 -18.98 2.66 4.32
CA SER A 62 -20.03 1.95 5.06
C SER A 62 -19.53 0.98 6.15
N GLY A 63 -18.24 0.96 6.47
CA GLY A 63 -17.66 0.20 7.58
C GLY A 63 -16.42 -0.63 7.23
N PHE A 64 -16.04 -1.55 8.12
CA PHE A 64 -14.80 -2.34 8.01
C PHE A 64 -14.75 -3.22 6.76
N SER A 65 -15.87 -3.84 6.35
CA SER A 65 -15.91 -4.68 5.14
C SER A 65 -15.50 -3.88 3.90
N GLN A 66 -16.03 -2.67 3.75
CA GLN A 66 -15.67 -1.81 2.64
C GLN A 66 -14.20 -1.38 2.72
N TRP A 67 -13.69 -1.09 3.92
CA TRP A 67 -12.27 -0.77 4.10
C TRP A 67 -11.33 -1.94 3.75
N LEU A 68 -11.75 -3.17 4.07
CA LEU A 68 -11.03 -4.40 3.72
C LEU A 68 -11.00 -4.61 2.20
N TRP A 69 -12.15 -4.52 1.54
CA TRP A 69 -12.29 -4.86 0.12
C TRP A 69 -11.87 -3.74 -0.84
N ASP A 70 -12.09 -2.47 -0.47
CA ASP A 70 -11.76 -1.33 -1.33
C ASP A 70 -10.38 -0.75 -0.99
N GLY A 71 -9.82 -1.07 0.18
CA GLY A 71 -8.57 -0.52 0.68
C GLY A 71 -7.47 -1.55 0.89
N ILE A 72 -7.60 -2.38 1.94
CA ILE A 72 -6.55 -3.33 2.34
C ILE A 72 -6.23 -4.33 1.23
N ALA A 73 -7.25 -5.00 0.69
CA ALA A 73 -7.04 -6.06 -0.29
C ALA A 73 -6.38 -5.52 -1.58
N PRO A 74 -6.88 -4.43 -2.21
CA PRO A 74 -6.22 -3.81 -3.34
C PRO A 74 -4.77 -3.41 -3.03
N PHE A 75 -4.53 -2.78 -1.88
CA PHE A 75 -3.18 -2.40 -1.49
C PHE A 75 -2.26 -3.62 -1.39
N TYR A 76 -2.68 -4.65 -0.65
CA TYR A 76 -1.87 -5.83 -0.37
C TYR A 76 -1.49 -6.58 -1.66
N PHE A 77 -2.47 -6.86 -2.53
CA PHE A 77 -2.19 -7.59 -3.76
C PHE A 77 -1.31 -6.79 -4.72
N THR A 78 -1.58 -5.48 -4.89
CA THR A 78 -0.71 -4.62 -5.70
C THR A 78 0.69 -4.55 -5.12
N TRP A 79 0.82 -4.37 -3.81
CA TRP A 79 2.11 -4.29 -3.13
C TRP A 79 2.91 -5.58 -3.30
N VAL A 80 2.33 -6.76 -3.01
CA VAL A 80 3.03 -8.05 -3.15
C VAL A 80 3.53 -8.27 -4.58
N ILE A 81 2.67 -8.03 -5.58
CA ILE A 81 3.03 -8.20 -6.99
C ILE A 81 4.16 -7.24 -7.37
N ALA A 82 3.98 -5.94 -7.12
CA ALA A 82 4.96 -4.93 -7.51
C ALA A 82 6.28 -5.10 -6.76
N TYR A 83 6.24 -5.38 -5.46
CA TYR A 83 7.42 -5.63 -4.63
C TYR A 83 8.21 -6.83 -5.17
N THR A 84 7.54 -7.94 -5.47
CA THR A 84 8.18 -9.13 -6.02
C THR A 84 8.86 -8.83 -7.36
N LEU A 85 8.18 -8.12 -8.26
CA LEU A 85 8.75 -7.70 -9.54
C LEU A 85 9.95 -6.78 -9.33
N PHE A 86 9.87 -5.81 -8.44
CA PHE A 86 10.97 -4.88 -8.17
C PHE A 86 12.19 -5.59 -7.58
N VAL A 87 12.01 -6.50 -6.63
CA VAL A 87 13.12 -7.26 -6.05
C VAL A 87 13.74 -8.24 -7.06
N MET A 88 12.96 -8.77 -8.00
CA MET A 88 13.46 -9.70 -9.02
C MET A 88 14.22 -9.01 -10.16
N TYR A 89 13.87 -7.77 -10.50
CA TYR A 89 14.31 -7.13 -11.75
C TYR A 89 15.05 -5.79 -11.59
N LEU A 90 15.10 -5.20 -10.40
CA LEU A 90 15.86 -3.97 -10.11
C LEU A 90 17.07 -4.27 -9.21
#